data_AF-A0A239AW58-F1
#
_entry.id   AF-A0A239AW58-F1
#
_cell.length_a   1.000
_cell.length_b   1.000
_cell.length_c   1.000
_cell.angle_alpha   90.00
_cell.angle_beta   90.00
_cell.angle_gamma   90.00
#
_symmetry.space_group_name_H-M   'P 1'
#
loop_
_entity.id
_entity.type
_entity.pdbx_description
1 polymer ?
#
loop_
_entity_poly.entity_id
_entity_poly.type
_entity_poly.pdbx_seq_one_letter_code
_entity_poly.pdbx_strand_id
1 'polypeptide(L)'
;MFQNIEAKNLKLITKDRCEAKNVTLKTEIKSKYKYFFFRRTNQKKIKRIDKVVDENGKVIIEIMMKSIENGDQYLFLEFHRLVIVGKEIHEVLCVTAKENGKLIIYNFCGEKVDEVTVKTEDLLEKYKF
;
A
#
# COMPACT_ATOMS: atom_id res chain seq x y z
N MET A 1 -36.15 12.71 -37.64
CA MET A 1 -35.66 13.27 -36.36
C MET A 1 -35.90 12.20 -35.31
N PHE A 2 -34.92 11.50 -34.76
CA PHE A 2 -33.70 12.01 -34.13
C PHE A 2 -32.43 11.33 -34.63
N GLN A 3 -31.37 12.14 -34.62
CA GLN A 3 -30.02 11.85 -35.07
C GLN A 3 -29.26 11.04 -34.02
N ASN A 4 -28.33 10.21 -34.52
CA ASN A 4 -27.01 9.90 -33.96
C ASN A 4 -26.72 10.46 -32.57
N ILE A 5 -26.65 9.57 -31.59
CA ILE A 5 -25.61 9.68 -30.58
C ILE A 5 -24.85 8.38 -30.66
N GLU A 6 -23.90 8.35 -31.59
CA GLU A 6 -22.68 7.58 -31.44
C GLU A 6 -22.25 7.72 -29.98
N ALA A 7 -22.41 6.66 -29.19
CA ALA A 7 -21.76 6.53 -27.91
C ALA A 7 -20.28 6.48 -28.24
N LYS A 8 -19.71 7.70 -28.30
CA LYS A 8 -18.31 8.03 -28.46
C LYS A 8 -17.51 6.93 -27.80
N ASN A 9 -16.77 6.21 -28.64
CA ASN A 9 -15.38 5.83 -28.41
C ASN A 9 -14.88 6.28 -27.03
N LEU A 10 -15.30 5.57 -25.98
CA LEU A 10 -14.46 5.39 -24.82
C LEU A 10 -13.34 4.56 -25.40
N LYS A 11 -12.32 5.27 -25.88
CA LYS A 11 -10.98 4.75 -25.97
C LYS A 11 -10.71 4.17 -24.59
N LEU A 12 -11.07 2.89 -24.42
CA LEU A 12 -10.27 1.93 -23.69
C LEU A 12 -8.88 2.20 -24.23
N ILE A 13 -8.15 3.05 -23.52
CA ILE A 13 -6.72 3.10 -23.62
C ILE A 13 -6.32 1.77 -23.00
N THR A 14 -6.48 0.70 -23.78
CA THR A 14 -5.74 -0.53 -23.61
C THR A 14 -4.29 -0.08 -23.78
N LYS A 15 -3.67 0.32 -22.68
CA LYS A 15 -2.22 0.37 -22.57
C LYS A 15 -1.75 -1.08 -22.62
N ASP A 16 -1.74 -1.61 -23.84
CA ASP A 16 -0.88 -2.71 -24.20
C ASP A 16 0.54 -2.35 -23.76
N ARG A 17 1.24 -3.33 -23.15
CA ARG A 17 2.66 -3.34 -22.74
C ARG A 17 2.98 -3.15 -21.25
N CYS A 18 2.06 -3.47 -20.34
CA CYS A 18 2.55 -4.05 -19.08
C CYS A 18 2.78 -5.55 -19.32
N GLU A 19 3.90 -5.89 -19.97
CA GLU A 19 4.35 -7.29 -20.08
C GLU A 19 4.37 -7.92 -18.68
N ALA A 20 4.10 -9.22 -18.61
CA ALA A 20 4.03 -9.98 -17.37
C ALA A 20 5.40 -9.99 -16.68
N LYS A 21 5.69 -8.92 -15.92
CA LYS A 21 6.90 -8.75 -15.14
C LYS A 21 6.75 -9.47 -13.82
N ASN A 22 7.76 -10.23 -13.42
CA ASN A 22 7.79 -10.75 -12.06
C ASN A 22 8.16 -9.62 -11.11
N VAL A 23 7.19 -9.22 -10.29
CA VAL A 23 7.41 -8.22 -9.24
C VAL A 23 7.61 -8.91 -7.90
N THR A 24 8.52 -8.37 -7.09
CA THR A 24 8.82 -8.88 -5.76
C THR A 24 8.54 -7.80 -4.72
N LEU A 25 7.91 -8.18 -3.60
CA LEU A 25 7.73 -7.30 -2.45
C LEU A 25 8.97 -7.38 -1.55
N LYS A 26 9.59 -6.23 -1.30
CA LYS A 26 10.68 -6.07 -0.33
C LYS A 26 10.21 -5.20 0.83
N THR A 27 10.26 -5.74 2.04
CA THR A 27 9.93 -5.02 3.27
C THR A 27 11.20 -4.75 4.07
N GLU A 28 11.44 -3.49 4.40
CA GLU A 28 12.49 -3.06 5.32
C GLU A 28 11.87 -2.51 6.61
N ILE A 29 12.35 -2.95 7.77
CA ILE A 29 11.93 -2.42 9.07
C ILE A 29 13.13 -1.78 9.76
N LYS A 30 13.04 -0.48 10.00
CA LYS A 30 14.05 0.30 10.74
C LYS A 30 13.44 0.69 12.07
N SER A 31 14.20 0.51 13.14
CA SER A 31 13.71 0.79 14.48
C SER A 31 14.74 1.58 15.28
N LYS A 32 14.30 2.63 15.97
CA LYS A 32 15.17 3.54 16.72
C LYS A 32 14.51 3.90 18.05
N TYR A 33 15.22 3.68 19.15
CA TYR A 33 14.76 4.12 20.45
C TYR A 33 14.84 5.63 20.59
N LYS A 34 13.87 6.21 21.29
CA LYS A 34 13.92 7.63 21.67
C LYS A 34 14.75 7.78 22.94
N TYR A 35 15.62 8.78 22.94
CA TYR A 35 16.45 9.14 24.08
C TYR A 35 15.96 10.49 24.62
N PHE A 36 15.97 10.63 25.94
CA PHE A 36 15.75 11.89 26.63
C PHE A 36 17.01 12.21 27.42
N PHE A 37 17.69 13.30 27.05
CA PHE A 37 19.09 13.60 27.39
C PHE A 37 20.02 12.43 27.03
N PHE A 38 20.27 11.52 27.97
CA PHE A 38 21.14 10.35 27.79
C PHE A 38 20.43 9.03 28.15
N ARG A 39 19.19 9.10 28.66
CA ARG A 39 18.43 7.93 29.07
C ARG A 39 17.57 7.43 27.92
N ARG A 40 17.71 6.16 27.59
CA ARG A 40 16.80 5.47 26.68
C ARG A 40 15.41 5.45 27.28
N THR A 41 14.43 5.96 26.54
CA THR A 41 13.02 5.87 26.91
C THR A 41 12.43 4.54 26.42
N ASN A 42 11.29 4.15 26.97
CA ASN A 42 10.55 2.97 26.51
C ASN A 42 9.84 3.20 25.16
N GLN A 43 9.96 4.39 24.58
CA GLN A 43 9.37 4.72 23.29
C GLN A 43 10.33 4.33 22.16
N LYS A 44 9.79 3.63 21.16
CA LYS A 44 10.51 3.20 19.97
C LYS A 44 9.85 3.78 18.73
N LYS A 45 10.61 4.47 17.90
CA LYS A 45 10.16 4.86 16.56
C LYS A 45 10.43 3.70 15.61
N ILE A 46 9.40 3.21 14.96
CA ILE A 46 9.49 2.17 13.94
C ILE A 46 9.13 2.79 12.61
N LYS A 47 9.96 2.54 11.61
CA LYS A 47 9.77 2.94 10.23
C LYS A 47 9.75 1.67 9.39
N ARG A 48 8.62 1.37 8.78
CA ARG A 48 8.49 0.29 7.81
C ARG A 48 8.49 0.90 6.42
N ILE A 49 9.22 0.29 5.50
CA ILE A 49 9.29 0.70 4.10
C ILE A 49 8.99 -0.55 3.28
N ASP A 50 7.86 -0.52 2.58
CA ASP A 50 7.47 -1.60 1.67
C ASP A 50 7.72 -1.11 0.24
N LYS A 51 8.44 -1.91 -0.54
CA LYS A 51 8.82 -1.61 -1.93
C LYS A 51 8.40 -2.77 -2.82
N VAL A 52 7.72 -2.48 -3.91
CA VAL A 52 7.56 -3.44 -5.00
C VAL A 52 8.65 -3.17 -6.02
N VAL A 53 9.44 -4.19 -6.33
CA VAL A 53 10.55 -4.12 -7.29
C VAL A 53 10.30 -5.03 -8.48
N ASP A 54 10.72 -4.58 -9.65
CA ASP A 54 10.79 -5.35 -10.88
C ASP A 54 11.96 -6.35 -10.85
N GLU A 55 12.04 -7.25 -11.82
CA GLU A 55 13.11 -8.25 -11.99
C GLU A 55 14.51 -7.62 -12.03
N ASN A 56 14.58 -6.42 -12.60
CA ASN A 56 15.82 -5.62 -12.72
C ASN A 56 16.18 -4.88 -11.41
N GLY A 57 15.43 -5.11 -10.32
CA GLY A 57 15.61 -4.40 -9.05
C GLY A 57 15.11 -2.95 -9.05
N LYS A 58 14.45 -2.50 -10.13
CA LYS A 58 13.85 -1.16 -10.21
C LYS A 58 12.63 -1.07 -9.30
N VAL A 59 12.56 -0.04 -8.46
CA VAL A 59 11.40 0.23 -7.62
C VAL A 59 10.24 0.73 -8.47
N ILE A 60 9.09 0.08 -8.35
CA ILE A 60 7.83 0.43 -9.04
C ILE A 60 6.96 1.27 -8.10
N ILE A 61 6.75 0.78 -6.88
CA ILE A 61 6.01 1.47 -5.82
C ILE A 61 6.81 1.38 -4.53
N GLU A 62 6.89 2.47 -3.79
CA GLU A 62 7.44 2.51 -2.44
C GLU A 62 6.46 3.23 -1.52
N ILE A 63 6.09 2.59 -0.42
CA ILE A 63 5.34 3.21 0.66
C ILE A 63 6.15 3.21 1.94
N MET A 64 5.85 4.17 2.79
CA MET A 64 6.57 4.37 4.03
C MET A 64 5.59 4.63 5.16
N MET A 65 5.71 3.81 6.18
CA MET A 65 4.92 3.88 7.38
C MET A 65 5.80 4.20 8.58
N LYS A 66 5.34 5.11 9.45
CA LYS A 66 6.04 5.46 10.68
C LYS A 66 5.08 5.26 11.85
N SER A 67 5.55 4.60 12.90
CA SER A 67 4.84 4.46 14.16
C SER A 67 5.74 4.79 15.34
N ILE A 68 5.12 5.22 16.45
CA ILE A 68 5.76 5.41 17.74
C ILE A 68 5.12 4.42 18.70
N GLU A 69 5.88 3.40 19.06
CA GLU A 69 5.43 2.31 19.93
C GLU A 69 5.97 2.49 21.34
N ASN A 70 5.16 2.17 22.34
CA ASN A 70 5.57 2.14 23.75
C ASN A 70 5.62 0.68 24.22
N GLY A 71 6.79 0.19 24.63
CA GLY A 71 6.96 -1.20 25.08
C GLY A 71 7.18 -2.21 23.95
N ASP A 72 6.77 -3.47 24.16
CA ASP A 72 7.01 -4.60 23.24
C ASP A 72 5.91 -4.80 22.19
N GLN A 73 4.77 -4.12 22.35
CA GLN A 73 3.66 -4.22 21.40
C GLN A 73 3.80 -3.19 20.29
N TYR A 74 3.57 -3.65 19.06
CA TYR A 74 3.54 -2.84 17.85
C TYR A 74 2.08 -2.43 17.55
N LEU A 75 1.59 -1.40 18.22
CA LEU A 75 0.30 -0.76 18.00
C LEU A 75 0.41 0.27 16.86
N PHE A 76 0.55 -0.24 15.64
CA PHE A 76 0.45 0.60 14.46
C PHE A 76 -0.96 1.24 14.41
N LEU A 77 -1.04 2.55 14.68
CA LEU A 77 -2.30 3.31 14.65
C LEU A 77 -2.91 3.39 13.26
N GLU A 78 -2.04 3.50 12.27
CA GLU A 78 -2.35 3.39 10.86
C GLU A 78 -1.89 2.00 10.42
N PHE A 79 -2.47 1.44 9.36
CA PHE A 79 -2.03 0.22 8.71
C PHE A 79 -1.86 0.57 7.25
N HIS A 80 -0.62 0.64 6.81
CA HIS A 80 -0.25 1.01 5.45
C HIS A 80 0.70 -0.04 4.91
N ARG A 81 0.21 -0.90 4.00
CA ARG A 81 0.96 -2.06 3.47
C ARG A 81 0.77 -2.22 1.97
N LEU A 82 1.81 -2.72 1.31
CA LEU A 82 1.73 -3.25 -0.06
C LEU A 82 1.65 -4.77 0.01
N VAL A 83 0.75 -5.35 -0.77
CA VAL A 83 0.54 -6.80 -0.89
C VAL A 83 0.41 -7.14 -2.37
N ILE A 84 1.05 -8.22 -2.81
CA ILE A 84 0.88 -8.73 -4.18
C ILE A 84 -0.21 -9.81 -4.13
N VAL A 85 -1.30 -9.61 -4.88
CA VAL A 85 -2.43 -10.54 -4.96
C VAL A 85 -2.62 -10.92 -6.41
N GLY A 86 -2.26 -12.16 -6.77
CA GLY A 86 -2.33 -12.62 -8.16
C GLY A 86 -1.44 -11.78 -9.08
N LYS A 87 -2.05 -10.99 -9.98
CA LYS A 87 -1.36 -10.11 -10.95
C LYS A 87 -1.51 -8.61 -10.62
N GLU A 88 -1.89 -8.29 -9.39
CA GLU A 88 -2.15 -6.93 -8.93
C GLU A 88 -1.35 -6.60 -7.68
N ILE A 89 -1.04 -5.33 -7.51
CA ILE A 89 -0.43 -4.78 -6.30
C ILE A 89 -1.52 -4.03 -5.54
N HIS A 90 -1.78 -4.47 -4.32
CA HIS A 90 -2.76 -3.88 -3.43
C HIS A 90 -2.04 -3.00 -2.41
N GLU A 91 -2.34 -1.72 -2.40
CA GLU A 91 -1.98 -0.80 -1.32
C GLU A 91 -3.17 -0.69 -0.37
N VAL A 92 -2.97 -1.19 0.84
CA VAL A 92 -3.97 -1.16 1.90
C VAL A 92 -3.61 -0.01 2.83
N LEU A 93 -4.52 0.95 2.98
CA LEU A 93 -4.39 2.07 3.90
C LEU A 93 -5.63 2.14 4.79
N CYS A 94 -5.50 1.77 6.06
CA CYS A 94 -6.56 1.99 7.04
C CYS A 94 -6.02 2.58 8.33
N VAL A 95 -6.87 3.24 9.10
CA VAL A 95 -6.52 3.77 10.42
C VAL A 95 -7.41 3.05 11.42
N THR A 96 -6.83 2.43 12.43
CA THR A 96 -7.56 1.54 13.36
C THR A 96 -8.72 2.27 14.07
N ALA A 97 -8.63 3.59 14.23
CA ALA A 97 -9.67 4.42 14.82
C ALA A 97 -10.77 4.89 13.84
N LYS A 98 -10.66 4.58 12.53
CA LYS A 98 -11.63 4.98 11.50
C LYS A 98 -12.44 3.79 11.04
N GLU A 99 -13.72 4.01 10.77
CA GLU A 99 -14.63 2.97 10.27
C GLU A 99 -14.25 2.47 8.89
N ASN A 100 -13.71 3.34 8.04
CA ASN A 100 -13.36 3.03 6.65
C ASN A 100 -11.85 3.20 6.40
N GLY A 101 -11.32 2.30 5.58
CA GLY A 101 -10.01 2.37 4.95
C GLY A 101 -10.10 2.41 3.43
N LYS A 102 -8.95 2.53 2.80
CA LYS A 102 -8.78 2.57 1.36
C LYS A 102 -8.00 1.36 0.88
N LEU A 103 -8.46 0.77 -0.20
CA LEU A 103 -7.74 -0.21 -0.98
C LEU A 103 -7.46 0.40 -2.35
N ILE A 104 -6.20 0.61 -2.68
CA ILE A 104 -5.79 1.08 -3.99
C ILE A 104 -5.15 -0.09 -4.72
N ILE A 105 -5.62 -0.37 -5.93
CA ILE A 105 -5.15 -1.47 -6.76
C ILE A 105 -4.31 -0.90 -7.89
N TYR A 106 -3.10 -1.43 -8.04
CA TYR A 106 -2.16 -1.08 -9.10
C TYR A 106 -1.86 -2.29 -9.96
N ASN A 107 -1.56 -2.06 -11.23
CA ASN A 107 -0.94 -3.06 -12.09
C ASN A 107 0.57 -3.20 -11.75
N PHE A 108 1.23 -4.23 -12.29
CA PHE A 108 2.66 -4.46 -12.08
C PHE A 108 3.59 -3.39 -12.69
N CYS A 109 3.04 -2.45 -13.45
CA CYS A 109 3.77 -1.29 -13.95
C CYS A 109 3.67 -0.08 -13.02
N GLY A 110 2.93 -0.20 -11.91
CA GLY A 110 2.72 0.87 -10.94
C GLY A 110 1.61 1.85 -11.33
N GLU A 111 0.82 1.53 -12.34
CA GLU A 111 -0.33 2.35 -12.72
C GLU A 111 -1.54 1.95 -11.88
N LYS A 112 -2.24 2.96 -11.36
CA LYS A 112 -3.45 2.77 -10.59
C LYS A 112 -4.58 2.27 -11.49
N VAL A 113 -5.15 1.13 -11.12
CA VAL A 113 -6.27 0.49 -11.82
C VAL A 113 -7.58 0.87 -11.14
N ASP A 114 -7.63 0.81 -9.81
CA ASP A 114 -8.85 1.06 -9.04
C ASP A 114 -8.56 1.65 -7.64
N GLU A 115 -9.56 2.30 -7.04
CA GLU A 115 -9.57 2.72 -5.64
C GLU A 115 -10.94 2.48 -5.03
N VAL A 116 -10.98 1.64 -3.99
CA VAL A 116 -12.21 1.30 -3.29
C VAL A 116 -12.08 1.70 -1.83
N THR A 117 -13.14 2.30 -1.29
CA THR A 117 -13.27 2.54 0.16
C THR A 117 -14.00 1.36 0.77
N VAL A 118 -13.38 0.70 1.75
CA VAL A 118 -13.87 -0.52 2.38
C VAL A 118 -13.84 -0.33 3.89
N LYS A 119 -14.65 -1.08 4.65
CA LYS A 119 -14.58 -1.03 6.11
C LYS A 119 -13.19 -1.45 6.59
N THR A 120 -12.69 -0.76 7.62
CA THR A 120 -11.37 -1.02 8.20
C THR A 120 -11.27 -2.44 8.75
N GLU A 121 -12.34 -2.96 9.34
CA GLU A 121 -12.41 -4.32 9.88
C GLU A 121 -12.16 -5.37 8.80
N ASP A 122 -12.85 -5.27 7.66
CA ASP A 122 -12.69 -6.19 6.52
C ASP A 122 -11.26 -6.15 5.95
N LEU A 123 -10.67 -4.95 5.86
CA LEU A 123 -9.28 -4.78 5.40
C LEU A 123 -8.28 -5.40 6.37
N LEU A 124 -8.48 -5.23 7.68
CA LEU A 124 -7.62 -5.81 8.69
C LEU A 124 -7.77 -7.33 8.71
N GLU A 125 -8.98 -7.88 8.64
CA GLU A 125 -9.18 -9.33 8.61
C GLU A 125 -8.47 -9.97 7.41
N LYS A 126 -8.56 -9.34 6.23
CA LYS A 126 -8.02 -9.89 4.99
C LYS A 126 -6.51 -9.73 4.81
N TYR A 127 -5.90 -8.66 5.37
CA TYR A 127 -4.51 -8.28 5.05
C TYR A 127 -3.56 -8.21 6.26
N LYS A 128 -4.05 -8.37 7.49
CA LYS A 128 -3.22 -8.25 8.71
C LYS A 128 -2.27 -9.44 8.92
N PHE A 129 -2.50 -10.58 8.26
CA PHE A 129 -1.75 -11.83 8.45
C PHE A 129 -1.09 -12.32 7.17
#